data_AF-A0A8H3YUT3-F1
#
_entry.id   AF-A0A8H3YUT3-F1
#
_cell.length_a   1.000
_cell.length_b   1.000
_cell.length_c   1.000
_cell.angle_alpha   90.00
_cell.angle_beta   90.00
_cell.angle_gamma   90.00
#
_symmetry.space_group_name_H-M   'P 1'
#
loop_
_entity.id
_entity.type
_entity.pdbx_description
1 polymer ?
#
loop_
_entity_poly.entity_id
_entity_poly.type
_entity_poly.pdbx_seq_one_letter_code
_entity_poly.pdbx_strand_id
1 'polypeptide(L)'
;MPVFFSLDPKFFKNHANSCTIQNGTTVYSNHSIPQDCSCVAPIAADPDFAGPGILTSFIFFSWLTIVVATVPAFYAIRQSWRNNATRTKRRKRMFFAEVFEVQVHDKAKRKQPNNVATAALENGAQTSTFSLDGESPKDPELKPKSTKAIDPTYSSPDATVDPRPITIAKKLLASLTDIQAITGLSIILTGMARFPAISYYHQQFASNLWWLTLNSLWVSRIDYTDNSPPMSTWRMQVRRITITCSVIIAAVFQIMIALREENHWDPLKPGRCYVRDALGSDIGQNLFWFTGTCIYGVVLLLSLTQRTRNWYAVQIMGRIEPSLNAMWTWARAAGRDLKNYNPEQQALENRGARDGFFKHHATTAILRIKLVSYTLAFITWWCLVQFLSIWSSGTGSHAVELGVYSVFAAANTWWVIAIKVNNIHLIQGNERRWTFGQMLPCALALLVLFHFFDSLDEDPKVSSSGARDLETRREVEEGEEPKTE
;
A
#
# COMPACT_ATOMS: atom_id res chain seq x y z
N MET A 1 -2.22 -2.52 54.95
CA MET A 1 -3.69 -2.69 54.95
C MET A 1 -3.98 -4.11 55.38
N PRO A 2 -4.76 -4.34 56.45
CA PRO A 2 -5.00 -5.67 56.97
C PRO A 2 -5.98 -6.41 56.05
N VAL A 3 -5.53 -7.56 55.54
CA VAL A 3 -6.34 -8.50 54.77
C VAL A 3 -7.20 -9.25 55.78
N PHE A 4 -8.49 -8.93 55.81
CA PHE A 4 -9.48 -9.64 56.60
C PHE A 4 -9.61 -11.09 56.08
N PHE A 5 -9.29 -12.07 56.94
CA PHE A 5 -9.83 -13.42 56.82
C PHE A 5 -11.30 -13.37 57.25
N SER A 6 -12.20 -13.26 56.28
CA SER A 6 -13.63 -13.54 56.51
C SER A 6 -13.80 -15.05 56.63
N LEU A 7 -14.26 -15.52 57.79
CA LEU A 7 -14.57 -16.93 58.07
C LEU A 7 -15.98 -17.32 57.62
N ASP A 8 -16.73 -16.41 57.00
CA ASP A 8 -18.08 -16.70 56.52
C ASP A 8 -18.03 -17.43 55.16
N PRO A 9 -18.37 -18.74 55.08
CA PRO A 9 -18.38 -19.48 53.81
C PRO A 9 -19.41 -18.93 52.81
N LYS A 10 -20.34 -18.07 53.26
CA LYS A 10 -21.30 -17.39 52.37
C LYS A 10 -20.73 -16.13 51.72
N PHE A 11 -19.61 -15.58 52.20
CA PHE A 11 -18.97 -14.42 51.57
C PHE A 11 -18.42 -14.75 50.17
N PHE A 12 -18.08 -16.02 49.91
CA PHE A 12 -17.72 -16.53 48.58
C PHE A 12 -18.93 -16.88 47.69
N LYS A 13 -20.16 -16.82 48.23
CA LYS A 13 -21.42 -17.08 47.50
C LYS A 13 -22.10 -15.81 47.00
N ASN A 14 -21.35 -14.77 46.67
CA ASN A 14 -21.87 -13.76 45.76
C ASN A 14 -21.97 -14.36 44.36
N HIS A 15 -23.12 -14.99 44.08
CA HIS A 15 -23.51 -15.58 42.80
C HIS A 15 -23.51 -14.58 41.62
N ALA A 16 -23.25 -13.30 41.86
CA ALA A 16 -23.20 -12.27 40.83
C ALA A 16 -22.05 -12.49 39.80
N ASN A 17 -20.99 -13.24 40.16
CA ASN A 17 -19.80 -13.43 39.31
C ASN A 17 -19.48 -14.92 39.07
N SER A 18 -20.49 -15.78 38.99
CA SER A 18 -20.28 -17.17 38.57
C SER A 18 -20.40 -17.28 37.06
N CYS A 19 -19.39 -17.90 36.46
CA CYS A 19 -19.25 -18.09 35.03
C CYS A 19 -19.47 -19.57 34.73
N THR A 20 -20.50 -19.93 33.96
CA THR A 20 -20.74 -21.33 33.58
C THR A 20 -20.12 -21.58 32.21
N ILE A 21 -19.06 -22.38 32.17
CA ILE A 21 -18.42 -22.81 30.92
C ILE A 21 -19.38 -23.77 30.19
N GLN A 22 -19.27 -23.91 28.85
CA GLN A 22 -20.11 -24.80 28.03
C GLN A 22 -20.19 -26.25 28.56
N ASN A 23 -19.17 -26.73 29.28
CA ASN A 23 -19.17 -28.06 29.92
C ASN A 23 -19.98 -28.14 31.22
N GLY A 24 -20.73 -27.10 31.61
CA GLY A 24 -21.51 -27.03 32.83
C GLY A 24 -20.71 -26.69 34.09
N THR A 25 -19.39 -26.56 33.99
CA THR A 25 -18.52 -26.18 35.11
C THR A 25 -18.74 -24.71 35.45
N THR A 26 -19.18 -24.43 36.68
CA THR A 26 -19.25 -23.06 37.21
C THR A 26 -17.91 -22.69 37.82
N VAL A 27 -17.28 -21.66 37.28
CA VAL A 27 -16.06 -21.08 37.83
C VAL A 27 -16.41 -19.78 38.52
N TYR A 28 -16.04 -19.68 39.79
CA TYR A 28 -16.21 -18.48 40.60
C TYR A 28 -14.95 -17.65 40.46
N SER A 29 -15.05 -16.50 39.80
CA SER A 29 -13.94 -15.56 39.71
C SER A 29 -14.05 -14.53 40.83
N ASN A 30 -12.93 -14.25 41.51
CA ASN A 30 -12.84 -13.24 42.55
C ASN A 30 -12.68 -11.82 41.97
N HIS A 31 -12.85 -11.63 40.66
CA HIS A 31 -12.72 -10.34 40.01
C HIS A 31 -14.07 -9.96 39.39
N SER A 32 -14.40 -8.67 39.49
CA SER A 32 -15.54 -8.04 38.83
C SER A 32 -15.31 -7.95 37.31
N ILE A 33 -15.15 -9.11 36.67
CA ILE A 33 -14.89 -9.24 35.24
C ILE A 33 -16.24 -9.24 34.50
N PRO A 34 -16.32 -8.66 33.29
CA PRO A 34 -17.48 -8.74 32.42
C PRO A 34 -17.99 -10.18 32.22
N GLN A 35 -19.24 -10.31 31.76
CA GLN A 35 -20.00 -11.56 31.58
C GLN A 35 -19.35 -12.65 30.69
N ASP A 36 -18.13 -12.46 30.19
CA ASP A 36 -17.51 -13.34 29.21
C ASP A 36 -16.58 -14.38 29.85
N CYS A 37 -16.98 -15.64 29.75
CA CYS A 37 -16.32 -16.83 30.28
C CYS A 37 -15.23 -17.40 29.38
N SER A 38 -14.79 -16.64 28.36
CA SER A 38 -13.95 -17.16 27.28
C SER A 38 -12.57 -17.67 27.74
N CYS A 39 -12.05 -17.16 28.85
CA CYS A 39 -10.78 -17.61 29.45
C CYS A 39 -10.71 -17.35 30.94
N VAL A 40 -10.28 -18.34 31.73
CA VAL A 40 -10.04 -18.19 33.18
C VAL A 40 -8.61 -18.59 33.58
N ALA A 41 -7.91 -19.31 32.71
CA ALA A 41 -6.57 -19.77 33.00
C ALA A 41 -5.55 -18.62 33.01
N PRO A 42 -4.54 -18.67 33.91
CA PRO A 42 -3.52 -17.65 33.94
C PRO A 42 -2.60 -17.69 32.72
N ILE A 43 -2.02 -16.54 32.39
CA ILE A 43 -1.10 -16.34 31.28
C ILE A 43 0.24 -15.91 31.87
N ALA A 44 1.30 -16.69 31.64
CA ALA A 44 2.64 -16.31 32.09
C ALA A 44 3.12 -15.06 31.34
N ALA A 45 3.55 -14.04 32.07
CA ALA A 45 4.04 -12.77 31.54
C ALA A 45 5.22 -12.95 30.55
N ASP A 46 5.13 -12.34 29.37
CA ASP A 46 6.24 -12.27 28.41
C ASP A 46 6.55 -10.81 27.99
N PRO A 47 7.53 -10.15 28.64
CA PRO A 47 7.89 -8.77 28.36
C PRO A 47 8.43 -8.55 26.94
N ASP A 48 8.82 -9.59 26.19
CA ASP A 48 9.38 -9.43 24.84
C ASP A 48 8.29 -9.29 23.76
N PHE A 49 7.04 -9.63 24.06
CA PHE A 49 5.90 -9.47 23.14
C PHE A 49 4.90 -8.42 23.61
N ALA A 50 4.55 -8.44 24.90
CA ALA A 50 3.53 -7.57 25.46
C ALA A 50 4.09 -6.52 26.43
N GLY A 51 5.42 -6.37 26.48
CA GLY A 51 6.08 -5.40 27.33
C GLY A 51 5.84 -3.95 26.88
N PRO A 52 5.79 -2.99 27.82
CA PRO A 52 5.45 -1.60 27.50
C PRO A 52 6.42 -0.96 26.50
N GLY A 53 7.73 -1.27 26.57
CA GLY A 53 8.71 -0.76 25.60
C GLY A 53 8.46 -1.26 24.17
N ILE A 54 8.11 -2.54 23.99
CA ILE A 54 7.75 -3.10 22.69
C ILE A 54 6.47 -2.44 22.17
N LEU A 55 5.41 -2.38 22.98
CA LEU A 55 4.13 -1.83 22.53
C LEU A 55 4.25 -0.35 22.16
N THR A 56 4.87 0.45 23.04
CA THR A 56 5.02 1.90 22.81
C THR A 56 5.89 2.21 21.60
N SER A 57 6.98 1.46 21.38
CA SER A 57 7.86 1.70 20.25
C SER A 57 7.23 1.34 18.91
N PHE A 58 6.58 0.18 18.78
CA PHE A 58 5.88 -0.21 17.55
C PHE A 58 4.75 0.78 17.21
N ILE A 59 3.97 1.18 18.20
CA ILE A 59 2.93 2.21 18.04
C ILE A 59 3.58 3.53 17.60
N PHE A 60 4.60 3.99 18.32
CA PHE A 60 5.27 5.24 18.02
C PHE A 60 5.83 5.27 16.60
N PHE A 61 6.59 4.25 16.18
CA PHE A 61 7.15 4.21 14.83
C PHE A 61 6.08 4.13 13.76
N SER A 62 5.02 3.34 13.98
CA SER A 62 3.93 3.23 12.99
C SER A 62 3.27 4.58 12.74
N TRP A 63 2.92 5.30 13.81
CA TRP A 63 2.33 6.63 13.71
C TRP A 63 3.32 7.68 13.21
N LEU A 64 4.59 7.61 13.59
CA LEU A 64 5.64 8.49 13.07
C LEU A 64 5.78 8.32 11.54
N THR A 65 5.81 7.09 11.04
CA THR A 65 5.83 6.81 9.60
C THR A 65 4.61 7.41 8.88
N ILE A 66 3.42 7.26 9.45
CA ILE A 66 2.19 7.83 8.89
C ILE A 66 2.28 9.36 8.83
N VAL A 67 2.70 10.00 9.92
CA VAL A 67 2.88 11.45 9.99
C VAL A 67 3.89 11.93 8.96
N VAL A 68 5.06 11.29 8.86
CA VAL A 68 6.10 11.67 7.88
C VAL A 68 5.60 11.48 6.45
N ALA A 69 4.87 10.40 6.16
CA ALA A 69 4.32 10.13 4.83
C ALA A 69 3.17 11.08 4.45
N THR A 70 2.50 11.72 5.41
CA THR A 70 1.51 12.77 5.10
C THR A 70 2.14 13.94 4.35
N VAL A 71 3.43 14.22 4.54
CA VAL A 71 4.13 15.32 3.87
C VAL A 71 4.19 15.12 2.36
N PRO A 72 4.83 14.07 1.80
CA PRO A 72 4.84 13.84 0.35
C PRO A 72 3.44 13.64 -0.21
N ALA A 73 2.54 12.94 0.50
CA ALA A 73 1.15 12.76 0.08
C ALA A 73 0.42 14.11 -0.07
N PHE A 74 0.54 15.00 0.92
CA PHE A 74 -0.07 16.32 0.90
C PHE A 74 0.50 17.19 -0.22
N TYR A 75 1.81 17.11 -0.48
CA TYR A 75 2.41 17.82 -1.62
C TYR A 75 1.91 17.29 -2.96
N ALA A 76 1.78 15.97 -3.13
CA ALA A 76 1.22 15.37 -4.34
C ALA A 76 -0.24 15.82 -4.55
N ILE A 77 -1.05 15.82 -3.50
CA ILE A 77 -2.43 16.34 -3.51
C ILE A 77 -2.43 17.83 -3.88
N ARG A 78 -1.60 18.65 -3.23
CA ARG A 78 -1.52 20.09 -3.51
C ARG A 78 -1.05 20.39 -4.94
N GLN A 79 -0.13 19.60 -5.48
CA GLN A 79 0.35 19.74 -6.85
C GLN A 79 -0.75 19.37 -7.85
N SER A 80 -1.49 18.29 -7.59
CA SER A 80 -2.73 17.94 -8.31
C SER A 80 -3.72 19.11 -8.28
N TRP A 81 -3.94 19.73 -7.11
CA TRP A 81 -4.84 20.89 -6.96
C TRP A 81 -4.40 22.06 -7.80
N ARG A 82 -3.10 22.38 -7.78
CA ARG A 82 -2.54 23.50 -8.54
C ARG A 82 -2.68 23.28 -10.04
N ASN A 83 -2.44 22.05 -10.51
CA ASN A 83 -2.58 21.68 -11.93
C ASN A 83 -4.04 21.70 -12.39
N ASN A 84 -5.00 21.40 -11.51
CA ASN A 84 -6.43 21.43 -11.83
C ASN A 84 -7.04 22.83 -11.66
N ALA A 85 -6.53 23.65 -10.74
CA ALA A 85 -7.03 25.01 -10.50
C ALA A 85 -6.86 25.93 -11.73
N THR A 86 -5.85 25.69 -12.56
CA THR A 86 -5.67 26.40 -13.84
C THR A 86 -6.72 26.02 -14.88
N ARG A 87 -7.44 24.90 -14.72
CA ARG A 87 -8.40 24.40 -15.71
C ARG A 87 -9.83 24.96 -15.60
N THR A 88 -10.42 25.32 -14.44
CA THR A 88 -11.72 26.07 -14.41
C THR A 88 -12.23 26.57 -13.04
N LYS A 89 -13.06 27.62 -13.06
CA LYS A 89 -13.75 28.40 -11.99
C LYS A 89 -14.65 27.65 -10.97
N ARG A 90 -14.65 26.32 -10.84
CA ARG A 90 -15.59 25.57 -9.96
C ARG A 90 -14.90 24.80 -8.81
N ARG A 91 -14.39 25.53 -7.81
CA ARG A 91 -13.70 25.00 -6.61
C ARG A 91 -14.44 23.90 -5.84
N LYS A 92 -15.78 23.96 -5.70
CA LYS A 92 -16.51 22.97 -4.87
C LYS A 92 -16.73 21.61 -5.55
N ARG A 93 -16.77 21.55 -6.89
CA ARG A 93 -16.84 20.26 -7.60
C ARG A 93 -15.48 19.57 -7.68
N MET A 94 -14.38 20.30 -7.51
CA MET A 94 -13.02 19.76 -7.60
C MET A 94 -12.69 18.79 -6.46
N PHE A 95 -13.18 19.03 -5.23
CA PHE A 95 -12.89 18.13 -4.11
C PHE A 95 -13.46 16.72 -4.33
N PHE A 96 -14.75 16.61 -4.68
CA PHE A 96 -15.35 15.32 -5.02
C PHE A 96 -14.75 14.76 -6.31
N ALA A 97 -14.49 15.61 -7.31
CA ALA A 97 -13.83 15.16 -8.52
C ALA A 97 -12.45 14.58 -8.23
N GLU A 98 -11.75 14.96 -7.18
CA GLU A 98 -10.40 14.48 -6.88
C GLU A 98 -10.33 13.31 -5.89
N VAL A 99 -11.29 13.22 -4.97
CA VAL A 99 -11.49 11.96 -4.25
C VAL A 99 -11.84 10.86 -5.26
N PHE A 100 -12.63 11.17 -6.30
CA PHE A 100 -13.05 10.20 -7.32
C PHE A 100 -12.18 10.16 -8.60
N GLU A 101 -11.41 11.20 -8.92
CA GLU A 101 -10.37 11.14 -9.95
C GLU A 101 -9.20 10.39 -9.33
N VAL A 102 -9.16 9.08 -9.62
CA VAL A 102 -7.87 8.43 -9.83
C VAL A 102 -7.01 9.40 -10.61
N GLN A 103 -5.78 9.65 -10.17
CA GLN A 103 -4.83 10.50 -10.88
C GLN A 103 -4.62 9.92 -12.27
N VAL A 104 -5.51 10.27 -13.20
CA VAL A 104 -5.40 9.96 -14.59
C VAL A 104 -4.36 10.95 -15.09
N HIS A 105 -3.12 10.52 -14.98
CA HIS A 105 -2.02 11.29 -15.49
C HIS A 105 -2.10 11.17 -17.02
N ASP A 106 -2.42 12.29 -17.68
CA ASP A 106 -2.27 12.52 -19.13
C ASP A 106 -0.82 12.24 -19.67
N LYS A 107 0.06 11.61 -18.87
CA LYS A 107 1.43 11.16 -19.20
C LYS A 107 1.43 10.28 -20.46
N ALA A 108 0.38 9.50 -20.72
CA ALA A 108 0.28 8.66 -21.92
C ALA A 108 0.28 9.47 -23.23
N LYS A 109 -0.17 10.73 -23.21
CA LYS A 109 -0.18 11.59 -24.42
C LYS A 109 1.16 12.28 -24.71
N ARG A 110 2.10 12.29 -23.76
CA ARG A 110 3.36 13.05 -23.90
C ARG A 110 4.55 12.21 -24.37
N LYS A 111 4.40 10.89 -24.48
CA LYS A 111 5.45 9.96 -24.93
C LYS A 111 4.98 9.03 -26.04
N GLN A 112 4.21 9.52 -27.01
CA GLN A 112 4.17 8.83 -28.30
C GLN A 112 5.37 9.32 -29.11
N PRO A 113 6.44 8.53 -29.28
CA PRO A 113 7.53 8.90 -30.18
C PRO A 113 6.96 8.89 -31.59
N ASN A 114 6.81 10.07 -32.21
CA ASN A 114 6.42 10.22 -33.61
C ASN A 114 7.41 9.58 -34.60
N ASN A 115 8.43 8.86 -34.14
CA ASN A 115 9.52 8.34 -34.96
C ASN A 115 9.51 6.80 -35.14
N VAL A 116 8.52 6.07 -34.59
CA VAL A 116 8.46 4.60 -34.78
C VAL A 116 7.68 4.19 -36.04
N ALA A 117 6.95 5.12 -36.68
CA ALA A 117 6.19 4.80 -37.89
C ALA A 117 7.06 4.65 -39.16
N THR A 118 8.36 4.98 -39.13
CA THR A 118 9.21 4.96 -40.35
C THR A 118 10.17 3.78 -40.42
N ALA A 119 10.40 3.04 -39.34
CA ALA A 119 11.35 1.91 -39.34
C ALA A 119 10.73 0.54 -39.70
N ALA A 120 9.40 0.46 -39.81
CA ALA A 120 8.70 -0.81 -40.07
C ALA A 120 8.37 -1.07 -41.55
N LEU A 121 8.76 -0.18 -42.48
CA LEU A 121 8.44 -0.32 -43.91
C LEU A 121 9.62 -0.69 -44.82
N GLU A 122 10.85 -0.84 -44.28
CA GLU A 122 12.05 -1.05 -45.12
C GLU A 122 12.65 -2.47 -45.09
N ASN A 123 12.12 -3.39 -44.28
CA ASN A 123 12.66 -4.76 -44.17
C ASN A 123 11.77 -5.86 -44.77
N GLY A 124 10.93 -5.52 -45.75
CA GLY A 124 9.91 -6.41 -46.31
C GLY A 124 10.01 -6.66 -47.81
N ALA A 125 11.18 -6.97 -48.37
CA ALA A 125 11.31 -7.61 -49.69
C ALA A 125 12.74 -8.10 -49.97
N GLN A 126 13.13 -9.26 -49.44
CA GLN A 126 14.19 -10.07 -50.03
C GLN A 126 13.74 -11.54 -50.03
N THR A 127 12.98 -11.88 -51.07
CA THR A 127 12.71 -13.26 -51.47
C THR A 127 13.92 -13.75 -52.26
N SER A 128 14.52 -14.83 -51.79
CA SER A 128 15.58 -15.57 -52.47
C SER A 128 15.02 -16.30 -53.70
N THR A 129 15.40 -15.86 -54.90
CA THR A 129 15.31 -16.68 -56.12
C THR A 129 16.72 -17.03 -56.57
N PHE A 130 16.98 -18.32 -56.56
CA PHE A 130 18.13 -19.01 -57.14
C PHE A 130 18.06 -18.88 -58.68
N SER A 131 19.12 -18.36 -59.31
CA SER A 131 19.37 -18.61 -60.73
C SER A 131 20.86 -18.48 -61.04
N LEU A 132 21.34 -19.41 -61.85
CA LEU A 132 22.71 -19.58 -62.30
C LEU A 132 23.04 -18.65 -63.49
N ASP A 133 24.35 -18.45 -63.66
CA ASP A 133 25.11 -18.07 -64.86
C ASP A 133 25.27 -16.57 -65.22
N GLY A 134 26.54 -16.22 -65.49
CA GLY A 134 26.89 -15.23 -66.52
C GLY A 134 27.83 -14.09 -66.09
N GLU A 135 29.06 -14.14 -66.61
CA GLU A 135 30.17 -13.17 -66.54
C GLU A 135 29.84 -11.67 -66.74
N SER A 136 30.63 -10.81 -66.09
CA SER A 136 31.53 -9.79 -66.73
C SER A 136 31.51 -8.40 -66.02
N PRO A 137 32.65 -7.67 -65.96
CA PRO A 137 32.92 -6.65 -64.95
C PRO A 137 32.79 -5.20 -65.46
N LYS A 138 32.52 -4.26 -64.54
CA LYS A 138 33.06 -2.88 -64.52
C LYS A 138 32.50 -2.06 -63.34
N ASP A 139 33.41 -1.66 -62.45
CA ASP A 139 33.34 -0.48 -61.56
C ASP A 139 33.08 0.82 -62.38
N PRO A 140 32.67 1.99 -61.80
CA PRO A 140 33.10 2.48 -60.47
C PRO A 140 32.13 3.38 -59.65
N GLU A 141 32.57 3.64 -58.41
CA GLU A 141 32.39 4.86 -57.61
C GLU A 141 30.97 5.43 -57.35
N LEU A 142 30.50 5.32 -56.10
CA LEU A 142 29.62 6.33 -55.51
C LEU A 142 29.72 6.41 -53.97
N LYS A 143 30.54 7.39 -53.55
CA LYS A 143 30.47 8.29 -52.39
C LYS A 143 30.09 7.73 -50.99
N PRO A 144 30.98 7.85 -49.98
CA PRO A 144 30.59 7.63 -48.59
C PRO A 144 29.62 8.74 -48.14
N LYS A 145 28.38 8.35 -47.84
CA LYS A 145 27.40 9.21 -47.18
C LYS A 145 27.89 9.45 -45.75
N SER A 146 28.33 10.69 -45.49
CA SER A 146 28.64 11.20 -44.16
C SER A 146 27.45 10.98 -43.22
N THR A 147 27.62 10.02 -42.30
CA THR A 147 26.72 9.80 -41.17
C THR A 147 26.93 10.96 -40.21
N LYS A 148 26.16 12.05 -40.38
CA LYS A 148 26.00 13.06 -39.34
C LYS A 148 25.42 12.37 -38.12
N ALA A 149 26.26 12.15 -37.12
CA ALA A 149 25.85 11.76 -35.78
C ALA A 149 24.86 12.83 -35.28
N ILE A 150 23.58 12.45 -35.24
CA ILE A 150 22.55 13.22 -34.55
C ILE A 150 22.73 12.86 -33.09
N ASP A 151 23.48 13.70 -32.35
CA ASP A 151 23.53 13.64 -30.90
C ASP A 151 22.14 14.00 -30.34
N PRO A 152 21.40 13.06 -29.72
CA PRO A 152 20.13 13.36 -29.12
C PRO A 152 20.34 13.69 -27.64
N THR A 153 21.10 14.75 -27.36
CA THR A 153 21.18 15.30 -25.99
C THR A 153 19.95 16.18 -25.76
N TYR A 154 18.79 15.54 -25.65
CA TYR A 154 17.53 16.17 -25.25
C TYR A 154 17.54 16.30 -23.73
N SER A 155 18.29 17.28 -23.21
CA SER A 155 18.22 17.67 -21.80
C SER A 155 16.83 18.27 -21.55
N SER A 156 15.96 17.49 -20.91
CA SER A 156 14.62 17.90 -20.51
C SER A 156 14.72 19.14 -19.58
N PRO A 157 14.30 20.34 -20.00
CA PRO A 157 14.66 21.59 -19.32
C PRO A 157 13.99 21.85 -17.96
N ASP A 158 13.10 20.98 -17.48
CA ASP A 158 12.28 21.22 -16.28
C ASP A 158 12.47 20.13 -15.21
N ALA A 159 13.70 19.89 -14.77
CA ALA A 159 13.92 19.16 -13.52
C ALA A 159 13.50 20.07 -12.36
N THR A 160 12.21 20.05 -12.00
CA THR A 160 11.70 20.79 -10.84
C THR A 160 12.37 20.27 -9.58
N VAL A 161 13.20 21.10 -8.95
CA VAL A 161 13.83 20.78 -7.67
C VAL A 161 12.73 20.58 -6.62
N ASP A 162 12.68 19.39 -6.02
CA ASP A 162 11.75 19.10 -4.93
C ASP A 162 11.98 20.06 -3.76
N PRO A 163 10.93 20.62 -3.14
CA PRO A 163 11.08 21.48 -1.97
C PRO A 163 11.70 20.70 -0.80
N ARG A 164 12.62 21.34 -0.07
CA ARG A 164 13.41 20.75 1.04
C ARG A 164 12.59 19.88 2.02
N PRO A 165 11.38 20.28 2.48
CA PRO A 165 10.58 19.44 3.37
C PRO A 165 10.19 18.08 2.79
N ILE A 166 9.96 18.00 1.47
CA ILE A 166 9.69 16.72 0.80
C ILE A 166 10.94 15.86 0.81
N THR A 167 12.09 16.41 0.42
CA THR A 167 13.36 15.67 0.37
C THR A 167 13.71 15.08 1.74
N ILE A 168 13.56 15.85 2.81
CA ILE A 168 13.75 15.39 4.19
C ILE A 168 12.76 14.28 4.52
N ALA A 169 11.47 14.49 4.24
CA ALA A 169 10.43 13.50 4.53
C ALA A 169 10.69 12.18 3.79
N LYS A 170 11.07 12.20 2.52
CA LYS A 170 11.40 11.01 1.72
C LYS A 170 12.58 10.23 2.30
N LYS A 171 13.64 10.92 2.73
CA LYS A 171 14.82 10.29 3.36
C LYS A 171 14.47 9.65 4.70
N LEU A 172 13.75 10.40 5.54
CA LEU A 172 13.31 9.92 6.84
C LEU A 172 12.38 8.72 6.70
N LEU A 173 11.42 8.80 5.76
CA LEU A 173 10.50 7.73 5.42
C LEU A 173 11.26 6.48 4.97
N ALA A 174 12.28 6.64 4.11
CA ALA A 174 13.10 5.51 3.70
C ALA A 174 13.82 4.83 4.88
N SER A 175 14.35 5.60 5.84
CA SER A 175 14.96 5.01 7.04
C SER A 175 13.93 4.31 7.94
N LEU A 176 12.78 4.96 8.19
CA LEU A 176 11.68 4.41 8.98
C LEU A 176 11.15 3.10 8.39
N THR A 177 10.99 3.02 7.07
CA THR A 177 10.57 1.80 6.37
C THR A 177 11.58 0.67 6.56
N ASP A 178 12.89 0.93 6.55
CA ASP A 178 13.91 -0.11 6.80
C ASP A 178 13.82 -0.63 8.23
N ILE A 179 13.72 0.27 9.20
CA ILE A 179 13.56 -0.10 10.61
C ILE A 179 12.31 -0.95 10.79
N GLN A 180 11.17 -0.52 10.25
CA GLN A 180 9.90 -1.26 10.36
C GLN A 180 9.92 -2.62 9.67
N ALA A 181 10.55 -2.72 8.50
CA ALA A 181 10.71 -4.00 7.82
C ALA A 181 11.56 -4.98 8.65
N ILE A 182 12.64 -4.50 9.26
CA ILE A 182 13.51 -5.31 10.12
C ILE A 182 12.76 -5.69 11.41
N THR A 183 12.17 -4.74 12.14
CA THR A 183 11.47 -5.03 13.40
C THR A 183 10.24 -5.89 13.19
N GLY A 184 9.49 -5.68 12.10
CA GLY A 184 8.37 -6.52 11.69
C GLY A 184 8.78 -7.95 11.36
N LEU A 185 9.89 -8.13 10.61
CA LEU A 185 10.44 -9.46 10.36
C LEU A 185 10.93 -10.12 11.65
N SER A 186 11.62 -9.38 12.52
CA SER A 186 12.13 -9.89 13.80
C SER A 186 11.01 -10.39 14.70
N ILE A 187 9.93 -9.61 14.91
CA ILE A 187 8.85 -10.02 15.83
C ILE A 187 8.13 -11.29 15.37
N ILE A 188 7.94 -11.45 14.05
CA ILE A 188 7.35 -12.66 13.47
C ILE A 188 8.30 -13.84 13.57
N LEU A 189 9.60 -13.66 13.28
CA LEU A 189 10.60 -14.72 13.43
C LEU A 189 10.70 -15.19 14.88
N THR A 190 10.68 -14.28 15.85
CA THR A 190 10.67 -14.62 17.28
C THR A 190 9.38 -15.36 17.66
N GLY A 191 8.22 -14.90 17.14
CA GLY A 191 6.94 -15.58 17.31
C GLY A 191 6.95 -17.01 16.77
N MET A 192 7.49 -17.21 15.57
CA MET A 192 7.64 -18.55 14.97
C MET A 192 8.63 -19.43 15.74
N ALA A 193 9.80 -18.90 16.08
CA ALA A 193 10.83 -19.66 16.79
C ALA A 193 10.33 -20.15 18.17
N ARG A 194 9.49 -19.35 18.82
CA ARG A 194 8.87 -19.70 20.11
C ARG A 194 7.50 -20.34 19.97
N PHE A 195 7.05 -20.67 18.75
CA PHE A 195 5.68 -21.13 18.48
C PHE A 195 5.21 -22.22 19.45
N PRO A 196 5.93 -23.31 19.74
CA PRO A 196 5.42 -24.35 20.64
C PRO A 196 5.12 -23.86 22.06
N ALA A 197 5.92 -22.92 22.59
CA ALA A 197 5.90 -22.48 23.98
C ALA A 197 5.18 -21.15 24.22
N ILE A 198 5.01 -20.32 23.19
CA ILE A 198 4.34 -19.02 23.30
C ILE A 198 2.82 -19.21 23.52
N SER A 199 2.26 -18.50 24.49
CA SER A 199 0.80 -18.48 24.75
C SER A 199 0.02 -17.80 23.63
N TYR A 200 -1.27 -18.10 23.47
CA TYR A 200 -2.09 -17.51 22.40
C TYR A 200 -2.18 -15.99 22.49
N TYR A 201 -2.27 -15.46 23.70
CA TYR A 201 -2.19 -14.03 23.98
C TYR A 201 -0.96 -13.37 23.33
N HIS A 202 0.24 -13.88 23.61
CA HIS A 202 1.48 -13.35 23.04
C HIS A 202 1.62 -13.60 21.52
N GLN A 203 1.02 -14.68 20.98
CA GLN A 203 0.95 -14.90 19.52
C GLN A 203 0.15 -13.80 18.83
N GLN A 204 -0.98 -13.40 19.43
CA GLN A 204 -1.79 -12.30 18.93
C GLN A 204 -1.04 -10.97 18.99
N PHE A 205 -0.21 -10.71 20.03
CA PHE A 205 0.67 -9.53 19.99
C PHE A 205 1.67 -9.59 18.85
N ALA A 206 2.36 -10.72 18.66
CA ALA A 206 3.32 -10.85 17.57
C ALA A 206 2.68 -10.56 16.20
N SER A 207 1.48 -11.10 15.96
CA SER A 207 0.71 -10.87 14.73
C SER A 207 0.25 -9.41 14.59
N ASN A 208 -0.38 -8.83 15.63
CA ASN A 208 -0.92 -7.47 15.57
C ASN A 208 0.18 -6.39 15.50
N LEU A 209 1.30 -6.58 16.21
CA LEU A 209 2.47 -5.70 16.09
C LEU A 209 3.08 -5.77 14.70
N TRP A 210 3.13 -6.96 14.10
CA TRP A 210 3.53 -7.10 12.71
C TRP A 210 2.58 -6.37 11.75
N TRP A 211 1.26 -6.51 11.91
CA TRP A 211 0.28 -5.75 11.12
C TRP A 211 0.49 -4.24 11.23
N LEU A 212 0.84 -3.76 12.41
CA LEU A 212 1.14 -2.35 12.65
C LEU A 212 2.39 -1.87 11.90
N THR A 213 3.41 -2.73 11.78
CA THR A 213 4.57 -2.47 10.90
C THR A 213 4.18 -2.55 9.41
N LEU A 214 3.31 -3.48 9.02
CA LEU A 214 2.90 -3.61 7.63
C LEU A 214 2.09 -2.41 7.14
N ASN A 215 1.17 -1.89 7.96
CA ASN A 215 0.38 -0.69 7.62
C ASN A 215 1.27 0.53 7.37
N SER A 216 2.30 0.71 8.19
CA SER A 216 3.26 1.81 8.04
C SER A 216 4.16 1.61 6.81
N LEU A 217 4.57 0.37 6.51
CA LEU A 217 5.22 0.04 5.24
C LEU A 217 4.33 0.38 4.04
N TRP A 218 3.03 0.07 4.07
CA TRP A 218 2.12 0.41 2.99
C TRP A 218 1.98 1.91 2.77
N VAL A 219 1.90 2.70 3.84
CA VAL A 219 1.85 4.16 3.75
C VAL A 219 3.11 4.72 3.12
N SER A 220 4.28 4.13 3.42
CA SER A 220 5.54 4.56 2.80
C SER A 220 5.58 4.32 1.28
N ARG A 221 4.69 3.49 0.73
CA ARG A 221 4.62 3.21 -0.70
C ARG A 221 4.11 4.36 -1.55
N ILE A 222 3.38 5.30 -0.95
CA ILE A 222 2.83 6.48 -1.63
C ILE A 222 3.95 7.27 -2.35
N ASP A 223 5.19 7.19 -1.85
CA ASP A 223 6.35 7.86 -2.45
C ASP A 223 7.02 7.08 -3.61
N TYR A 224 6.81 5.75 -3.69
CA TYR A 224 7.52 4.89 -4.64
C TYR A 224 6.90 4.82 -6.04
N THR A 225 5.69 5.33 -6.24
CA THR A 225 4.93 5.03 -7.45
C THR A 225 5.27 5.88 -8.67
N ASP A 226 5.86 7.07 -8.50
CA ASP A 226 6.03 7.98 -9.67
C ASP A 226 7.40 8.68 -9.80
N ASN A 227 8.17 8.85 -8.71
CA ASN A 227 9.39 9.66 -8.72
C ASN A 227 10.59 9.01 -8.01
N SER A 228 10.51 7.74 -7.62
CA SER A 228 11.65 7.09 -6.98
C SER A 228 12.81 6.99 -7.97
N PRO A 229 14.05 7.29 -7.57
CA PRO A 229 15.24 7.06 -8.40
C PRO A 229 15.21 5.62 -8.93
N PRO A 230 15.83 5.35 -10.10
CA PRO A 230 15.78 4.05 -10.74
C PRO A 230 16.01 2.97 -9.69
N MET A 231 15.08 2.01 -9.62
CA MET A 231 15.05 0.89 -8.67
C MET A 231 16.26 -0.06 -8.79
N SER A 232 17.36 0.39 -9.39
CA SER A 232 18.64 -0.31 -9.49
C SER A 232 19.46 -0.24 -8.20
N THR A 233 19.10 0.61 -7.23
CA THR A 233 19.86 0.65 -5.97
C THR A 233 19.65 -0.66 -5.21
N TRP A 234 20.75 -1.35 -4.91
CA TRP A 234 20.79 -2.59 -4.11
C TRP A 234 19.92 -2.54 -2.84
N ARG A 235 19.93 -1.40 -2.12
CA ARG A 235 19.11 -1.17 -0.91
C ARG A 235 17.62 -1.44 -1.13
N MET A 236 17.05 -1.00 -2.25
CA MET A 236 15.63 -1.21 -2.54
C MET A 236 15.31 -2.68 -2.83
N GLN A 237 16.25 -3.41 -3.45
CA GLN A 237 16.11 -4.85 -3.67
C GLN A 237 16.14 -5.61 -2.35
N VAL A 238 17.11 -5.31 -1.47
CA VAL A 238 17.20 -5.90 -0.13
C VAL A 238 15.90 -5.65 0.63
N ARG A 239 15.42 -4.40 0.69
CA ARG A 239 14.16 -4.07 1.35
C ARG A 239 12.99 -4.88 0.81
N ARG A 240 12.87 -4.99 -0.51
CA ARG A 240 11.78 -5.74 -1.14
C ARG A 240 11.84 -7.22 -0.76
N ILE A 241 13.03 -7.83 -0.79
CA ILE A 241 13.25 -9.21 -0.35
C ILE A 241 12.87 -9.36 1.12
N THR A 242 13.35 -8.49 2.00
CA THR A 242 13.02 -8.49 3.44
C THR A 242 11.51 -8.42 3.69
N ILE A 243 10.81 -7.48 3.04
CA ILE A 243 9.35 -7.35 3.19
C ILE A 243 8.64 -8.59 2.63
N THR A 244 9.11 -9.13 1.51
CA THR A 244 8.52 -10.34 0.89
C THR A 244 8.65 -11.54 1.82
N CYS A 245 9.86 -11.77 2.36
CA CYS A 245 10.09 -12.81 3.36
C CYS A 245 9.21 -12.59 4.60
N SER A 246 9.14 -11.35 5.11
CA SER A 246 8.29 -11.01 6.26
C SER A 246 6.82 -11.36 6.02
N VAL A 247 6.27 -11.00 4.86
CA VAL A 247 4.89 -11.29 4.47
C VAL A 247 4.61 -12.79 4.35
N ILE A 248 5.50 -13.55 3.70
CA ILE A 248 5.35 -15.00 3.55
C ILE A 248 5.37 -15.69 4.92
N ILE A 249 6.35 -15.36 5.75
CA ILE A 249 6.49 -15.95 7.08
C ILE A 249 5.30 -15.59 7.96
N ALA A 250 4.84 -14.33 7.93
CA ALA A 250 3.67 -13.90 8.68
C ALA A 250 2.38 -14.60 8.22
N ALA A 251 2.19 -14.80 6.91
CA ALA A 251 1.05 -15.54 6.40
C ALA A 251 1.03 -16.98 6.92
N VAL A 252 2.18 -17.67 6.88
CA VAL A 252 2.31 -19.02 7.47
C VAL A 252 2.03 -19.00 8.97
N PHE A 253 2.61 -18.04 9.69
CA PHE A 253 2.41 -17.90 11.13
C PHE A 253 0.94 -17.67 11.50
N GLN A 254 0.21 -16.86 10.73
CA GLN A 254 -1.22 -16.63 10.93
C GLN A 254 -2.06 -17.89 10.68
N ILE A 255 -1.76 -18.68 9.64
CA ILE A 255 -2.40 -19.98 9.43
C ILE A 255 -2.14 -20.90 10.63
N MET A 256 -0.90 -20.95 11.11
CA MET A 256 -0.52 -21.76 12.27
C MET A 256 -1.25 -21.33 13.54
N ILE A 257 -1.39 -20.02 13.79
CA ILE A 257 -2.18 -19.48 14.91
C ILE A 257 -3.63 -19.92 14.76
N ALA A 258 -4.26 -19.71 13.60
CA ALA A 258 -5.66 -20.04 13.37
C ALA A 258 -5.95 -21.53 13.60
N LEU A 259 -5.14 -22.42 13.01
CA LEU A 259 -5.26 -23.87 13.21
C LEU A 259 -5.04 -24.28 14.66
N ARG A 260 -4.11 -23.62 15.36
CA ARG A 260 -3.82 -23.93 16.76
C ARG A 260 -4.92 -23.46 17.70
N GLU A 261 -5.44 -22.26 17.49
CA GLU A 261 -6.58 -21.73 18.24
C GLU A 261 -7.81 -22.60 18.01
N GLU A 262 -8.12 -22.97 16.78
CA GLU A 262 -9.28 -23.83 16.48
C GLU A 262 -9.18 -25.22 17.14
N ASN A 263 -8.03 -25.88 17.06
CA ASN A 263 -7.89 -27.27 17.52
C ASN A 263 -7.56 -27.41 19.01
N HIS A 264 -6.97 -26.39 19.63
CA HIS A 264 -6.38 -26.51 20.97
C HIS A 264 -6.77 -25.36 21.92
N TRP A 265 -7.83 -24.60 21.61
CA TRP A 265 -8.40 -23.66 22.57
C TRP A 265 -8.90 -24.39 23.81
N ASP A 266 -8.46 -23.95 24.98
CA ASP A 266 -8.89 -24.53 26.25
C ASP A 266 -8.93 -23.42 27.32
N PRO A 267 -10.12 -23.04 27.81
CA PRO A 267 -10.28 -21.93 28.77
C PRO A 267 -9.67 -22.21 30.14
N LEU A 268 -9.35 -23.48 30.43
CA LEU A 268 -8.86 -23.93 31.73
C LEU A 268 -7.34 -24.18 31.74
N LYS A 269 -6.70 -24.30 30.56
CA LYS A 269 -5.26 -24.55 30.48
C LYS A 269 -4.47 -23.25 30.36
N PRO A 270 -3.45 -23.02 31.22
CA PRO A 270 -2.63 -21.82 31.17
C PRO A 270 -2.06 -21.54 29.78
N GLY A 271 -2.20 -20.29 29.32
CA GLY A 271 -1.69 -19.83 28.03
C GLY A 271 -2.40 -20.36 26.78
N ARG A 272 -3.47 -21.15 26.89
CA ARG A 272 -4.27 -21.67 25.76
C ARG A 272 -5.58 -20.92 25.51
N CYS A 273 -5.79 -19.82 26.22
CA CYS A 273 -6.93 -18.94 26.04
C CYS A 273 -6.52 -17.49 26.36
N TYR A 274 -7.37 -16.56 25.94
CA TYR A 274 -7.35 -15.15 26.32
C TYR A 274 -8.75 -14.56 26.08
N VAL A 275 -9.06 -13.42 26.69
CA VAL A 275 -10.31 -12.69 26.47
C VAL A 275 -10.30 -12.09 25.08
N ARG A 276 -11.20 -12.57 24.21
CA ARG A 276 -11.25 -12.32 22.77
C ARG A 276 -12.18 -11.16 22.36
N ASP A 277 -12.97 -10.64 23.30
CA ASP A 277 -14.07 -9.68 23.10
C ASP A 277 -13.70 -8.24 22.67
N ALA A 278 -12.50 -7.99 22.14
CA ALA A 278 -12.29 -6.76 21.40
C ALA A 278 -13.13 -6.83 20.11
N LEU A 279 -14.09 -5.91 19.94
CA LEU A 279 -14.87 -5.76 18.70
C LEU A 279 -13.97 -5.99 17.49
N GLY A 280 -14.15 -7.12 16.81
CA GLY A 280 -13.39 -7.47 15.62
C GLY A 280 -12.56 -8.75 15.63
N SER A 281 -12.65 -9.58 16.67
CA SER A 281 -12.03 -10.91 16.65
C SER A 281 -12.84 -11.97 15.87
N ASP A 282 -13.92 -11.59 15.19
CA ASP A 282 -14.68 -12.52 14.36
C ASP A 282 -13.82 -13.07 13.23
N ILE A 283 -14.03 -14.35 12.89
CA ILE A 283 -13.30 -15.08 11.84
C ILE A 283 -13.22 -14.26 10.53
N GLY A 284 -14.30 -13.52 10.21
CA GLY A 284 -14.37 -12.69 9.00
C GLY A 284 -13.35 -11.54 8.95
N GLN A 285 -13.02 -10.92 10.08
CA GLN A 285 -12.04 -9.82 10.08
C GLN A 285 -10.62 -10.36 9.88
N ASN A 286 -10.26 -11.45 10.56
CA ASN A 286 -8.98 -12.12 10.35
C ASN A 286 -8.82 -12.60 8.89
N LEU A 287 -9.88 -13.14 8.29
CA LEU A 287 -9.87 -13.56 6.89
C LEU A 287 -9.67 -12.39 5.91
N PHE A 288 -10.29 -11.24 6.18
CA PHE A 288 -10.12 -10.03 5.36
C PHE A 288 -8.66 -9.59 5.32
N TRP A 289 -8.03 -9.45 6.49
CA TRP A 289 -6.63 -9.08 6.60
C TRP A 289 -5.74 -10.11 5.92
N PHE A 290 -5.92 -11.39 6.25
CA PHE A 290 -5.14 -12.49 5.67
C PHE A 290 -5.22 -12.52 4.14
N THR A 291 -6.42 -12.38 3.56
CA THR A 291 -6.64 -12.35 2.12
C THR A 291 -5.89 -11.18 1.48
N GLY A 292 -5.98 -10.00 2.07
CA GLY A 292 -5.26 -8.82 1.62
C GLY A 292 -3.74 -8.98 1.67
N THR A 293 -3.21 -9.61 2.72
CA THR A 293 -1.77 -9.95 2.83
C THR A 293 -1.33 -10.98 1.80
N CYS A 294 -2.17 -11.97 1.48
CA CYS A 294 -1.88 -12.91 0.40
C CYS A 294 -1.82 -12.21 -0.96
N ILE A 295 -2.77 -11.32 -1.27
CA ILE A 295 -2.73 -10.49 -2.49
C ILE A 295 -1.45 -9.65 -2.53
N TYR A 296 -1.10 -9.01 -1.41
CA TYR A 296 0.12 -8.21 -1.30
C TYR A 296 1.38 -9.06 -1.52
N GLY A 297 1.44 -10.25 -0.91
CA GLY A 297 2.54 -11.21 -1.04
C GLY A 297 2.73 -11.66 -2.49
N VAL A 298 1.66 -11.96 -3.22
CA VAL A 298 1.72 -12.31 -4.65
C VAL A 298 2.30 -11.16 -5.46
N VAL A 299 1.86 -9.92 -5.23
CA VAL A 299 2.40 -8.77 -5.96
C VAL A 299 3.86 -8.50 -5.60
N LEU A 300 4.26 -8.66 -4.34
CA LEU A 300 5.65 -8.57 -3.94
C LEU A 300 6.52 -9.60 -4.66
N LEU A 301 6.08 -10.86 -4.72
CA LEU A 301 6.75 -11.93 -5.46
C LEU A 301 6.89 -11.60 -6.95
N LEU A 302 5.81 -11.14 -7.59
CA LEU A 302 5.84 -10.67 -8.99
C LEU A 302 6.76 -9.46 -9.17
N SER A 303 7.01 -8.70 -8.12
CA SER A 303 7.87 -7.52 -8.18
C SER A 303 9.35 -7.82 -7.93
N LEU A 304 9.73 -9.02 -7.47
CA LEU A 304 11.12 -9.37 -7.18
C LEU A 304 12.01 -9.33 -8.43
N THR A 305 11.50 -9.79 -9.58
CA THR A 305 12.27 -9.75 -10.83
C THR A 305 11.89 -8.53 -11.67
N GLN A 306 12.88 -7.93 -12.34
CA GLN A 306 12.65 -6.78 -13.22
C GLN A 306 11.71 -7.11 -14.38
N ARG A 307 11.79 -8.33 -14.92
CA ARG A 307 10.94 -8.79 -16.04
C ARG A 307 9.47 -8.86 -15.64
N THR A 308 9.16 -9.55 -14.55
CA THR A 308 7.77 -9.70 -14.06
C THR A 308 7.20 -8.36 -13.59
N ARG A 309 8.04 -7.50 -12.99
CA ARG A 309 7.64 -6.14 -12.63
C ARG A 309 7.27 -5.29 -13.84
N ASN A 310 8.11 -5.28 -14.88
CA ASN A 310 7.83 -4.50 -16.09
C ASN A 310 6.56 -5.04 -16.78
N TRP A 311 6.40 -6.35 -16.82
CA TRP A 311 5.17 -6.98 -17.31
C TRP A 311 3.95 -6.54 -16.50
N TYR A 312 4.02 -6.56 -15.16
CA TYR A 312 2.93 -6.13 -14.28
C TYR A 312 2.57 -4.65 -14.50
N ALA A 313 3.58 -3.79 -14.56
CA ALA A 313 3.39 -2.36 -14.82
C ALA A 313 2.73 -2.11 -16.18
N VAL A 314 3.16 -2.78 -17.24
CA VAL A 314 2.60 -2.58 -18.58
C VAL A 314 1.21 -3.20 -18.72
N GLN A 315 1.04 -4.46 -18.29
CA GLN A 315 -0.17 -5.23 -18.57
C GLN A 315 -1.31 -4.96 -17.59
N ILE A 316 -1.00 -4.74 -16.30
CA ILE A 316 -2.02 -4.51 -15.29
C ILE A 316 -2.18 -3.01 -15.09
N MET A 317 -1.13 -2.32 -14.66
CA MET A 317 -1.22 -0.89 -14.30
C MET A 317 -1.53 -0.03 -15.52
N GLY A 318 -0.86 -0.30 -16.64
CA GLY A 318 -1.09 0.40 -17.91
C GLY A 318 -2.50 0.21 -18.49
N ARG A 319 -3.26 -0.79 -18.05
CA ARG A 319 -4.65 -1.02 -18.50
C ARG A 319 -5.70 -0.46 -17.53
N ILE A 320 -5.39 -0.36 -16.23
CA ILE A 320 -6.31 0.14 -15.22
C ILE A 320 -6.71 1.59 -15.52
N GLU A 321 -5.75 2.48 -15.77
CA GLU A 321 -6.02 3.89 -16.00
C GLU A 321 -6.90 4.13 -17.27
N PRO A 322 -6.59 3.57 -18.46
CA PRO A 322 -7.46 3.67 -19.62
C PRO A 322 -8.88 3.14 -19.37
N SER A 323 -9.02 2.05 -18.61
CA SER A 323 -10.34 1.48 -18.30
C SER A 323 -11.22 2.40 -17.45
N LEU A 324 -10.63 3.05 -16.43
CA LEU A 324 -11.32 4.04 -15.60
C LEU A 324 -11.75 5.26 -16.43
N ASN A 325 -10.87 5.72 -17.32
CA ASN A 325 -11.18 6.81 -18.24
C ASN A 325 -12.33 6.46 -19.19
N ALA A 326 -12.31 5.26 -19.77
CA ALA A 326 -13.38 4.82 -20.65
C ALA A 326 -14.74 4.86 -19.92
N MET A 327 -14.83 4.25 -18.74
CA MET A 327 -16.07 4.23 -17.95
C MET A 327 -16.53 5.64 -17.55
N TRP A 328 -15.60 6.50 -17.14
CA TRP A 328 -15.91 7.88 -16.80
C TRP A 328 -16.41 8.69 -18.01
N THR A 329 -15.79 8.51 -19.17
CA THR A 329 -16.24 9.16 -20.41
C THR A 329 -17.63 8.69 -20.83
N TRP A 330 -17.97 7.41 -20.64
CA TRP A 330 -19.32 6.89 -20.89
C TRP A 330 -20.36 7.50 -19.93
N ALA A 331 -20.05 7.58 -18.64
CA ALA A 331 -20.93 8.22 -17.66
C ALA A 331 -21.14 9.71 -17.97
N ARG A 332 -20.08 10.44 -18.33
CA ARG A 332 -20.19 11.85 -18.77
C ARG A 332 -20.95 11.99 -20.09
N ALA A 333 -20.76 11.08 -21.05
CA ALA A 333 -21.48 11.09 -22.31
C ALA A 333 -22.99 10.93 -22.07
N ALA A 334 -23.39 9.91 -21.30
CA ALA A 334 -24.80 9.72 -20.93
C ALA A 334 -25.39 10.92 -20.17
N GLY A 335 -24.60 11.57 -19.31
CA GLY A 335 -25.02 12.79 -18.61
C GLY A 335 -25.21 13.99 -19.55
N ARG A 336 -24.36 14.12 -20.58
CA ARG A 336 -24.52 15.15 -21.63
C ARG A 336 -25.73 14.86 -22.51
N ASP A 337 -25.94 13.61 -22.89
CA ASP A 337 -27.11 13.21 -23.70
C ASP A 337 -28.41 13.50 -22.96
N LEU A 338 -28.48 13.17 -21.66
CA LEU A 338 -29.63 13.50 -20.82
C LEU A 338 -29.85 15.01 -20.66
N LYS A 339 -28.78 15.81 -20.60
CA LYS A 339 -28.88 17.28 -20.46
C LYS A 339 -29.28 17.96 -21.78
N ASN A 340 -28.74 17.46 -22.91
CA ASN A 340 -29.02 17.99 -24.24
C ASN A 340 -30.38 17.54 -24.76
N TYR A 341 -30.96 16.51 -24.16
CA TYR A 341 -32.34 16.09 -24.41
C TYR A 341 -33.31 17.22 -24.03
N ASN A 342 -33.69 18.03 -25.02
CA ASN A 342 -34.65 19.10 -24.84
C ASN A 342 -36.08 18.54 -24.92
N PRO A 343 -36.80 18.47 -23.78
CA PRO A 343 -38.16 17.93 -23.75
C PRO A 343 -39.11 18.75 -24.62
N GLU A 344 -38.90 20.07 -24.70
CA GLU A 344 -39.80 20.98 -25.43
C GLU A 344 -39.67 20.80 -26.94
N GLN A 345 -38.46 20.59 -27.44
CA GLN A 345 -38.19 20.41 -28.86
C GLN A 345 -38.83 19.12 -29.40
N GLN A 346 -38.78 18.03 -28.62
CA GLN A 346 -39.44 16.78 -29.00
C GLN A 346 -40.95 16.76 -28.76
N ALA A 347 -41.45 17.53 -27.78
CA ALA A 347 -42.89 17.69 -27.56
C ALA A 347 -43.55 18.49 -28.69
N LEU A 348 -42.85 19.49 -29.22
CA LEU A 348 -43.31 20.28 -30.38
C LEU A 348 -43.36 19.44 -31.66
N GLU A 349 -42.41 18.53 -31.86
CA GLU A 349 -42.35 17.65 -33.03
C GLU A 349 -43.48 16.60 -33.04
N ASN A 350 -44.06 16.26 -31.88
CA ASN A 350 -45.07 15.19 -31.74
C ASN A 350 -46.48 15.68 -31.37
N ARG A 351 -46.81 16.95 -31.61
CA ARG A 351 -48.05 17.62 -31.12
C ARG A 351 -49.39 16.97 -31.54
N GLY A 352 -49.41 15.96 -32.41
CA GLY A 352 -50.63 15.31 -32.92
C GLY A 352 -50.98 13.92 -32.34
N ALA A 353 -50.09 13.24 -31.62
CA ALA A 353 -50.32 11.84 -31.24
C ALA A 353 -50.22 11.63 -29.72
N ARG A 354 -51.26 11.02 -29.13
CA ARG A 354 -51.28 10.53 -27.73
C ARG A 354 -50.09 9.61 -27.42
N ASP A 355 -49.52 8.99 -28.45
CA ASP A 355 -48.32 8.15 -28.39
C ASP A 355 -47.03 8.93 -28.08
N GLY A 356 -46.98 10.24 -28.37
CA GLY A 356 -45.80 11.08 -28.15
C GLY A 356 -45.43 11.23 -26.67
N PHE A 357 -46.44 11.29 -25.79
CA PHE A 357 -46.24 11.41 -24.35
C PHE A 357 -45.57 10.15 -23.77
N PHE A 358 -46.07 8.96 -24.12
CA PHE A 358 -45.49 7.69 -23.66
C PHE A 358 -44.08 7.48 -24.20
N LYS A 359 -43.82 7.83 -25.48
CA LYS A 359 -42.47 7.78 -26.07
C LYS A 359 -41.50 8.69 -25.34
N HIS A 360 -41.90 9.92 -25.00
CA HIS A 360 -41.05 10.86 -24.27
C HIS A 360 -40.66 10.37 -22.87
N HIS A 361 -41.64 9.87 -22.11
CA HIS A 361 -41.38 9.29 -20.78
C HIS A 361 -40.49 8.05 -20.87
N ALA A 362 -40.71 7.19 -21.87
CA ALA A 362 -39.87 6.02 -22.10
C ALA A 362 -38.43 6.41 -22.45
N THR A 363 -38.21 7.35 -23.38
CA THR A 363 -36.87 7.81 -23.77
C THR A 363 -36.13 8.45 -22.59
N THR A 364 -36.82 9.30 -21.82
CA THR A 364 -36.23 9.93 -20.62
C THR A 364 -35.87 8.87 -19.57
N ALA A 365 -36.74 7.89 -19.33
CA ALA A 365 -36.47 6.79 -18.41
C ALA A 365 -35.27 5.97 -18.86
N ILE A 366 -35.17 5.63 -20.15
CA ILE A 366 -34.02 4.90 -20.72
C ILE A 366 -32.71 5.68 -20.54
N LEU A 367 -32.69 6.99 -20.83
CA LEU A 367 -31.49 7.81 -20.65
C LEU A 367 -31.08 7.90 -19.17
N ARG A 368 -32.04 8.00 -18.24
CA ARG A 368 -31.77 7.96 -16.80
C ARG A 368 -31.21 6.62 -16.35
N ILE A 369 -31.80 5.51 -16.80
CA ILE A 369 -31.32 4.15 -16.49
C ILE A 369 -29.89 3.96 -17.02
N LYS A 370 -29.61 4.41 -18.25
CA LYS A 370 -28.25 4.37 -18.82
C LYS A 370 -27.26 5.17 -17.98
N LEU A 371 -27.60 6.40 -17.60
CA LEU A 371 -26.76 7.24 -16.74
C LEU A 371 -26.48 6.57 -15.38
N VAL A 372 -27.52 6.08 -14.71
CA VAL A 372 -27.38 5.40 -13.41
C VAL A 372 -26.53 4.14 -13.54
N SER A 373 -26.77 3.32 -14.57
CA SER A 373 -26.02 2.10 -14.83
C SER A 373 -24.53 2.37 -15.08
N TYR A 374 -24.20 3.32 -15.97
CA TYR A 374 -22.79 3.68 -16.24
C TYR A 374 -22.11 4.34 -15.04
N THR A 375 -22.84 5.13 -14.25
CA THR A 375 -22.30 5.72 -13.02
C THR A 375 -22.03 4.65 -11.97
N LEU A 376 -22.95 3.69 -11.78
CA LEU A 376 -22.76 2.58 -10.86
C LEU A 376 -21.61 1.67 -11.30
N ALA A 377 -21.50 1.36 -12.60
CA ALA A 377 -20.38 0.60 -13.14
C ALA A 377 -19.04 1.31 -12.91
N PHE A 378 -18.98 2.63 -13.15
CA PHE A 378 -17.81 3.45 -12.85
C PHE A 378 -17.46 3.42 -11.36
N ILE A 379 -18.42 3.65 -10.46
CA ILE A 379 -18.18 3.65 -9.01
C ILE A 379 -17.69 2.28 -8.55
N THR A 380 -18.33 1.19 -9.00
CA THR A 380 -17.94 -0.18 -8.63
C THR A 380 -16.53 -0.50 -9.11
N TRP A 381 -16.20 -0.16 -10.36
CA TRP A 381 -14.85 -0.36 -10.90
C TRP A 381 -13.81 0.50 -10.19
N TRP A 382 -14.15 1.76 -9.90
CA TRP A 382 -13.30 2.67 -9.12
C TRP A 382 -13.03 2.12 -7.72
N CYS A 383 -14.06 1.68 -7.00
CA CYS A 383 -13.93 1.05 -5.68
C CYS A 383 -13.05 -0.20 -5.75
N LEU A 384 -13.21 -1.03 -6.79
CA LEU A 384 -12.37 -2.22 -7.00
C LEU A 384 -10.91 -1.82 -7.24
N VAL A 385 -10.65 -0.78 -8.04
CA VAL A 385 -9.28 -0.28 -8.26
C VAL A 385 -8.68 0.27 -6.98
N GLN A 386 -9.43 1.05 -6.18
CA GLN A 386 -8.94 1.53 -4.87
C GLN A 386 -8.66 0.37 -3.93
N PHE A 387 -9.56 -0.63 -3.87
CA PHE A 387 -9.37 -1.84 -3.08
C PHE A 387 -8.10 -2.58 -3.49
N LEU A 388 -7.91 -2.83 -4.78
CA LEU A 388 -6.68 -3.45 -5.30
C LEU A 388 -5.45 -2.57 -5.06
N SER A 389 -5.60 -1.25 -5.07
CA SER A 389 -4.49 -0.34 -4.80
C SER A 389 -4.01 -0.43 -3.35
N ILE A 390 -4.95 -0.43 -2.41
CA ILE A 390 -4.70 -0.58 -0.96
C ILE A 390 -3.90 -1.86 -0.68
N TRP A 391 -4.19 -2.95 -1.39
CA TRP A 391 -3.53 -4.24 -1.15
C TRP A 391 -2.31 -4.49 -2.02
N SER A 392 -2.21 -3.91 -3.23
CA SER A 392 -1.32 -4.46 -4.25
C SER A 392 -0.52 -3.41 -5.01
N SER A 393 -1.12 -2.33 -5.51
CA SER A 393 -0.51 -1.65 -6.67
C SER A 393 -0.29 -0.13 -6.57
N GLY A 394 -0.87 0.58 -5.59
CA GLY A 394 -0.51 2.00 -5.33
C GLY A 394 -0.88 3.02 -6.42
N THR A 395 -1.68 2.67 -7.43
CA THR A 395 -2.25 3.65 -8.41
C THR A 395 -3.55 4.29 -7.93
N GLY A 396 -3.86 4.14 -6.66
CA GLY A 396 -5.05 4.69 -6.04
C GLY A 396 -4.95 6.19 -5.85
N SER A 397 -5.99 6.77 -5.27
CA SER A 397 -5.90 8.15 -4.81
C SER A 397 -5.03 8.18 -3.56
N HIS A 398 -3.92 8.93 -3.57
CA HIS A 398 -3.04 9.06 -2.40
C HIS A 398 -3.78 9.50 -1.13
N ALA A 399 -4.83 10.33 -1.28
CA ALA A 399 -5.67 10.75 -0.17
C ALA A 399 -6.48 9.59 0.41
N VAL A 400 -7.05 8.74 -0.46
CA VAL A 400 -7.81 7.56 -0.05
C VAL A 400 -6.88 6.53 0.59
N GLU A 401 -5.72 6.26 0.00
CA GLU A 401 -4.72 5.34 0.54
C GLU A 401 -4.25 5.79 1.92
N LEU A 402 -3.83 7.06 2.05
CA LEU A 402 -3.40 7.61 3.35
C LEU A 402 -4.52 7.52 4.39
N GLY A 403 -5.76 7.86 4.02
CA GLY A 403 -6.91 7.79 4.91
C GLY A 403 -7.19 6.36 5.37
N VAL A 404 -7.26 5.41 4.44
CA VAL A 404 -7.52 4.00 4.73
C VAL A 404 -6.42 3.41 5.61
N TYR A 405 -5.15 3.62 5.27
CA TYR A 405 -4.06 3.10 6.08
C TYR A 405 -3.97 3.74 7.47
N SER A 406 -4.36 5.01 7.61
CA SER A 406 -4.47 5.66 8.92
C SER A 406 -5.57 5.02 9.78
N VAL A 407 -6.73 4.71 9.17
CA VAL A 407 -7.81 3.96 9.84
C VAL A 407 -7.35 2.56 10.21
N PHE A 408 -6.64 1.87 9.33
CA PHE A 408 -6.08 0.54 9.57
C PHE A 408 -5.07 0.55 10.72
N ALA A 409 -4.17 1.54 10.77
CA ALA A 409 -3.23 1.70 11.87
C ALA A 409 -3.93 2.02 13.20
N ALA A 410 -4.97 2.86 13.18
CA ALA A 410 -5.79 3.16 14.35
C ALA A 410 -6.52 1.92 14.87
N ALA A 411 -7.14 1.14 13.99
CA ALA A 411 -7.81 -0.11 14.35
C ALA A 411 -6.83 -1.13 14.95
N ASN A 412 -5.66 -1.32 14.35
CA ASN A 412 -4.63 -2.21 14.88
C ASN A 412 -4.05 -1.71 16.21
N THR A 413 -3.83 -0.40 16.36
CA THR A 413 -3.41 0.20 17.64
C THR A 413 -4.46 -0.06 18.73
N TRP A 414 -5.73 0.14 18.40
CA TRP A 414 -6.84 -0.14 19.30
C TRP A 414 -6.87 -1.62 19.70
N TRP A 415 -6.72 -2.56 18.76
CA TRP A 415 -6.70 -3.99 19.08
C TRP A 415 -5.54 -4.37 20.00
N VAL A 416 -4.33 -3.88 19.74
CA VAL A 416 -3.17 -4.10 20.62
C VAL A 416 -3.46 -3.62 22.05
N ILE A 417 -4.03 -2.43 22.20
CA ILE A 417 -4.39 -1.87 23.52
C ILE A 417 -5.53 -2.66 24.17
N ALA A 418 -6.58 -2.98 23.42
CA ALA A 418 -7.74 -3.70 23.91
C ALA A 418 -7.37 -5.11 24.39
N ILE A 419 -6.58 -5.86 23.60
CA ILE A 419 -6.06 -7.17 24.01
C ILE A 419 -5.24 -7.03 25.30
N LYS A 420 -4.41 -5.99 25.41
CA LYS A 420 -3.60 -5.75 26.62
C LYS A 420 -4.45 -5.49 27.86
N VAL A 421 -5.38 -4.55 27.76
CA VAL A 421 -6.23 -4.10 28.87
C VAL A 421 -7.19 -5.21 29.30
N ASN A 422 -7.84 -5.87 28.35
CA ASN A 422 -8.84 -6.90 28.66
C ASN A 422 -8.25 -8.12 29.34
N ASN A 423 -6.96 -8.41 29.13
CA ASN A 423 -6.31 -9.61 29.67
C ASN A 423 -5.41 -9.33 30.87
N ILE A 424 -5.27 -8.08 31.33
CA ILE A 424 -4.32 -7.71 32.39
C ILE A 424 -4.51 -8.51 33.69
N HIS A 425 -5.75 -8.91 33.98
CA HIS A 425 -6.11 -9.68 35.16
C HIS A 425 -5.74 -11.17 35.06
N LEU A 426 -5.50 -11.70 33.86
CA LEU A 426 -5.08 -13.08 33.64
C LEU A 426 -3.55 -13.24 33.71
N ILE A 427 -2.81 -12.13 33.68
CA ILE A 427 -1.35 -12.15 33.56
C ILE A 427 -0.70 -12.45 34.91
N GLN A 428 0.12 -13.50 34.95
CA GLN A 428 0.95 -13.87 36.09
C GLN A 428 2.42 -13.53 35.82
N GLY A 429 3.02 -12.72 36.69
CA GLY A 429 4.40 -12.27 36.57
C GLY A 429 4.52 -10.78 36.25
N ASN A 430 5.70 -10.33 35.82
CA ASN A 430 5.98 -8.91 35.58
C ASN A 430 6.33 -8.64 34.10
N GLU A 431 5.35 -8.23 33.31
CA GLU A 431 5.57 -7.78 31.93
C GLU A 431 6.18 -6.39 31.83
N ARG A 432 6.21 -5.62 32.92
CA ARG A 432 6.86 -4.30 32.97
C ARG A 432 8.38 -4.40 33.12
N ARG A 433 8.92 -5.61 33.25
CA ARG A 433 10.37 -5.83 33.29
C ARG A 433 10.97 -5.41 31.96
N TRP A 434 11.95 -4.51 32.00
CA TRP A 434 12.74 -4.14 30.84
C TRP A 434 13.68 -5.29 30.45
N THR A 435 13.48 -5.81 29.25
CA THR A 435 14.34 -6.80 28.62
C THR A 435 15.12 -6.18 27.47
N PHE A 436 16.08 -6.93 26.93
CA PHE A 436 16.78 -6.52 25.71
C PHE A 436 15.81 -6.21 24.56
N GLY A 437 14.76 -7.03 24.42
CA GLY A 437 13.69 -6.82 23.43
C GLY A 437 13.04 -5.45 23.55
N GLN A 438 12.79 -4.94 24.76
CA GLN A 438 12.20 -3.62 24.99
C GLN A 438 13.18 -2.47 24.75
N MET A 439 14.47 -2.66 25.04
CA MET A 439 15.49 -1.61 24.88
C MET A 439 15.86 -1.36 23.42
N LEU A 440 15.87 -2.42 22.60
CA LEU A 440 16.30 -2.33 21.20
C LEU A 440 15.47 -1.31 20.39
N PRO A 441 14.12 -1.33 20.40
CA PRO A 441 13.33 -0.33 19.68
C PRO A 441 13.55 1.11 20.17
N CYS A 442 13.78 1.31 21.47
CA CYS A 442 14.13 2.63 22.00
C CYS A 442 15.47 3.13 21.44
N ALA A 443 16.46 2.24 21.31
CA ALA A 443 17.73 2.58 20.67
C ALA A 443 17.57 2.86 19.17
N LEU A 444 16.71 2.10 18.46
CA LEU A 444 16.38 2.37 17.06
C LEU A 444 15.71 3.75 16.88
N ALA A 445 15.03 4.27 17.91
CA ALA A 445 14.41 5.61 17.84
C ALA A 445 15.48 6.71 17.81
N LEU A 446 16.60 6.50 18.52
CA LEU A 446 17.75 7.39 18.46
C LEU A 446 18.38 7.40 17.06
N LEU A 447 18.44 6.26 16.36
CA LEU A 447 18.92 6.20 14.97
C LEU A 447 18.04 7.03 14.02
N VAL A 448 16.72 7.02 14.22
CA VAL A 448 15.81 7.87 13.44
C VAL A 448 16.09 9.35 13.69
N LEU A 449 16.39 9.75 14.93
CA LEU A 449 16.76 11.13 15.25
C LEU A 449 18.07 11.53 14.57
N PHE A 450 19.09 10.68 14.60
CA PHE A 450 20.34 10.95 13.89
C PHE A 450 20.10 11.10 12.38
N HIS A 451 19.36 10.19 11.76
CA HIS A 451 19.00 10.33 10.35
C HIS A 451 18.20 11.59 10.03
N PHE A 452 17.35 12.04 10.95
CA PHE A 452 16.64 13.30 10.80
C PHE A 452 17.60 14.49 10.82
N PHE A 453 18.53 14.55 11.78
CA PHE A 453 19.53 15.61 11.85
C PHE A 453 20.49 15.60 10.65
N ASP A 454 20.95 14.42 10.21
CA ASP A 454 21.77 14.28 9.00
C ASP A 454 21.01 14.80 7.76
N SER A 455 19.70 14.52 7.70
CA SER A 455 18.85 15.02 6.61
C SER A 455 18.63 16.54 6.66
N LEU A 456 18.77 17.17 7.83
CA LEU A 456 18.72 18.62 7.98
C LEU A 456 20.04 19.27 7.54
N ASP A 457 21.18 18.65 7.86
CA ASP A 457 22.51 19.19 7.56
C ASP A 457 22.89 19.06 6.09
N GLU A 458 22.35 18.06 5.38
CA GLU A 458 22.53 17.96 3.94
C GLU A 458 21.92 19.19 3.24
N ASP A 459 22.81 20.08 2.80
CA ASP A 459 22.47 21.15 1.86
C ASP A 459 21.73 20.54 0.67
N PRO A 460 20.67 21.21 0.16
CA PRO A 460 19.99 20.76 -1.04
C PRO A 460 21.00 20.82 -2.18
N LYS A 461 21.68 19.69 -2.42
CA LYS A 461 22.51 19.50 -3.59
C LYS A 461 21.55 19.72 -4.75
N VAL A 462 21.67 20.86 -5.41
CA VAL A 462 21.10 21.08 -6.74
C VAL A 462 21.50 19.83 -7.49
N SER A 463 20.55 18.94 -7.76
CA SER A 463 20.82 17.62 -8.31
C SER A 463 21.47 17.86 -9.65
N SER A 464 22.79 17.93 -9.65
CA SER A 464 23.55 18.41 -10.77
C SER A 464 23.51 17.27 -11.76
N SER A 465 22.66 17.45 -12.76
CA SER A 465 22.85 16.87 -14.09
C SER A 465 24.32 16.90 -14.53
N GLY A 466 25.13 17.83 -13.99
CA GLY A 466 26.57 17.91 -14.16
C GLY A 466 27.41 16.70 -13.72
N ALA A 467 26.94 15.81 -12.84
CA ALA A 467 27.73 14.60 -12.50
C ALA A 467 27.69 13.54 -13.61
N ARG A 468 26.57 13.46 -14.36
CA ARG A 468 26.50 12.60 -15.56
C ARG A 468 27.19 13.25 -16.75
N ASP A 469 27.12 14.58 -16.88
CA ASP A 469 27.88 15.28 -17.93
C ASP A 469 29.40 15.18 -17.74
N LEU A 470 29.90 15.02 -16.50
CA LEU A 470 31.32 14.79 -16.21
C LEU A 470 31.77 13.36 -16.51
N GLU A 471 30.97 12.34 -16.18
CA GLU A 471 31.29 10.94 -16.51
C GLU A 471 31.23 10.73 -18.04
N THR A 472 30.22 11.30 -18.71
CA THR A 472 30.12 11.25 -20.18
C THR A 472 31.19 12.09 -20.87
N ARG A 473 31.63 13.23 -20.30
CA ARG A 473 32.82 13.93 -20.82
C ARG A 473 34.09 13.12 -20.67
N ARG A 474 34.24 12.39 -19.56
CA ARG A 474 35.42 11.55 -19.33
C ARG A 474 35.50 10.38 -20.31
N GLU A 475 34.37 9.75 -20.62
CA GLU A 475 34.29 8.70 -21.64
C GLU A 475 34.52 9.23 -23.06
N VAL A 476 34.19 10.50 -23.34
CA VAL A 476 34.49 11.14 -24.63
C VAL A 476 35.97 11.55 -24.72
N GLU A 477 36.57 12.06 -23.64
CA GLU A 477 37.99 12.45 -23.62
C GLU A 477 38.93 11.22 -23.62
N GLU A 478 38.56 10.09 -23.01
CA GLU A 478 39.36 8.85 -23.08
C GLU A 478 39.20 8.09 -24.41
N GLY A 479 38.22 8.45 -25.24
CA GLY A 479 38.02 7.88 -26.58
C GLY A 479 38.80 8.55 -27.71
N GLU A 480 39.39 9.73 -27.46
CA GLU A 480 40.17 10.52 -28.43
C GLU A 480 41.69 10.36 -28.25
N GLU A 481 42.18 9.14 -27.99
CA GLU A 481 43.62 8.87 -28.06
C GLU A 481 44.08 8.93 -29.54
N PRO A 482 44.96 9.87 -29.94
CA PRO A 482 45.38 10.02 -31.32
C PRO A 482 46.28 8.83 -31.70
N LYS A 483 45.84 8.05 -32.70
CA LYS A 483 46.70 7.08 -33.37
C LYS A 483 47.80 7.84 -34.11
N THR A 484 49.00 7.86 -33.53
CA THR A 484 50.23 8.28 -34.21
C THR A 484 50.58 7.25 -35.28
N GLU A 485 50.68 7.71 -36.53
CA GLU A 485 51.21 6.97 -37.69
C GLU A 485 52.71 6.69 -37.59
#